data_AF-A0A1H8J769-F1
#
_entry.id   AF-A0A1H8J769-F1
#
_cell.length_a   1.000
_cell.length_b   1.000
_cell.length_c   1.000
_cell.angle_alpha   90.00
_cell.angle_beta   90.00
_cell.angle_gamma   90.00
#
_symmetry.space_group_name_H-M   'P 1'
#
loop_
_entity.id
_entity.type
_entity.pdbx_description
1 polymer ?
#
loop_
_entity_poly.entity_id
_entity_poly.type
_entity_poly.pdbx_seq_one_letter_code
_entity_poly.pdbx_strand_id
1 'polypeptide(L)'
;MFPRALPGLSAAIYRFLRDERGTMLVETLLILPMMLWAAFALYVYWDAYATINKVQKATYTVADILSRSRTNIGTTEAAGLEDLFNFLMPGDETGRMRLTSVIYVSARSRFEVQWSCSLSTTDLPALTTTTVQALNDKLPLTSNADTLLIVETRFDFEPILDIGLNNMTLQQFVATRPRFVTAVGFTNPGGCS
;
A
#
# COMPACT_ATOMS: atom_id res chain seq x y z
N MET A 1 -8.26 24.49 86.01
CA MET A 1 -7.21 23.99 85.10
C MET A 1 -7.74 22.69 84.49
N PHE A 2 -8.31 22.73 83.28
CA PHE A 2 -8.85 21.55 82.60
C PHE A 2 -8.19 21.46 81.21
N PRO A 3 -7.61 20.31 80.81
CA PRO A 3 -6.97 20.18 79.52
C PRO A 3 -8.02 20.02 78.42
N ARG A 4 -7.89 20.83 77.35
CA ARG A 4 -8.70 20.72 76.13
C ARG A 4 -8.23 19.52 75.31
N ALA A 5 -9.13 18.56 75.09
CA ALA A 5 -8.93 17.44 74.16
C ALA A 5 -8.68 17.98 72.74
N LEU A 6 -7.63 17.51 72.08
CA LEU A 6 -7.21 17.92 70.74
C LEU A 6 -8.16 17.32 69.68
N PRO A 7 -9.04 18.10 69.04
CA PRO A 7 -9.87 17.61 67.94
C PRO A 7 -9.08 17.87 66.64
N GLY A 8 -7.95 17.19 66.46
CA GLY A 8 -7.01 17.52 65.39
C GLY A 8 -6.99 16.50 64.27
N LEU A 9 -6.90 15.22 64.64
CA LEU A 9 -6.49 14.18 63.69
C LEU A 9 -7.64 13.65 62.83
N SER A 10 -8.81 13.41 63.43
CA SER A 10 -9.99 12.90 62.72
C SER A 10 -10.51 13.89 61.68
N ALA A 11 -10.56 15.18 62.03
CA ALA A 11 -10.97 16.24 61.11
C ALA A 11 -9.98 16.44 59.96
N ALA A 12 -8.67 16.31 60.22
CA ALA A 12 -7.64 16.38 59.17
C ALA A 12 -7.74 15.21 58.19
N ILE A 13 -7.98 13.98 58.69
CA ILE A 13 -8.16 12.79 57.85
C ILE A 13 -9.44 12.89 57.01
N TYR A 14 -10.56 13.33 57.58
CA TYR A 14 -11.81 13.54 56.84
C TYR A 14 -11.67 14.65 55.77
N ARG A 15 -10.88 15.70 56.04
CA ARG A 15 -10.63 16.77 55.07
C ARG A 15 -9.73 16.32 53.93
N PHE A 16 -8.76 15.43 54.19
CA PHE A 16 -7.91 14.81 53.17
C PHE A 16 -8.69 13.82 52.30
N LEU A 17 -9.55 12.99 52.90
CA LEU A 17 -10.43 12.06 52.17
C LEU A 17 -11.47 12.77 51.28
N ARG A 18 -11.81 14.02 51.62
CA ARG A 18 -12.77 14.85 50.87
C ARG A 18 -12.08 15.83 49.91
N ASP A 19 -10.74 15.80 49.83
CA ASP A 19 -9.97 16.69 48.96
C ASP A 19 -9.91 16.12 47.53
N GLU A 20 -10.85 16.54 46.69
CA GLU A 20 -10.91 16.15 45.28
C GLU A 20 -9.89 16.89 44.40
N ARG A 21 -9.04 17.77 44.94
CA ARG A 21 -8.03 18.47 44.13
C ARG A 21 -6.98 17.52 43.52
N GLY A 22 -6.77 16.37 44.15
CA GLY A 22 -5.87 15.32 43.64
C GLY A 22 -6.49 14.45 42.53
N THR A 23 -7.82 14.39 42.41
CA THR A 23 -8.48 13.50 41.43
C THR A 23 -8.26 13.97 40.00
N MET A 24 -8.29 15.29 39.75
CA MET A 24 -8.03 15.88 38.43
C MET A 24 -6.60 15.60 37.94
N LEU A 25 -5.61 15.60 38.84
CA LEU A 25 -4.23 15.26 38.51
C LEU A 25 -4.06 13.78 38.21
N VAL A 26 -4.65 12.90 39.03
CA VAL A 26 -4.60 11.44 38.82
C VAL A 26 -5.32 11.03 37.52
N GLU A 27 -6.49 11.62 37.25
CA GLU A 27 -7.24 11.40 36.01
C GLU A 27 -6.43 11.84 34.78
N THR A 28 -5.82 13.03 34.82
CA THR A 28 -4.96 13.51 33.73
C THR A 28 -3.75 12.59 33.53
N LEU A 29 -3.14 12.10 34.61
CA LEU A 29 -1.96 11.23 34.55
C LEU A 29 -2.26 9.86 33.92
N LEU A 30 -3.50 9.37 34.05
CA LEU A 30 -3.96 8.13 33.42
C LEU A 30 -4.44 8.34 31.97
N ILE A 31 -5.17 9.42 31.69
CA ILE A 31 -5.75 9.68 30.37
C ILE A 31 -4.70 10.21 29.38
N LEU A 32 -3.78 11.06 29.82
CA LEU A 32 -2.81 11.71 28.94
C LEU A 32 -1.93 10.72 28.16
N PRO A 33 -1.34 9.66 28.77
CA PRO A 33 -0.60 8.66 28.01
C PRO A 33 -1.46 7.93 26.96
N MET A 34 -2.73 7.65 27.29
CA MET A 34 -3.67 7.01 26.36
C MET A 34 -4.03 7.94 25.20
N MET A 35 -4.23 9.23 25.46
CA MET A 35 -4.48 10.24 24.42
C MET A 35 -3.26 10.43 23.51
N LEU A 36 -2.06 10.50 24.07
CA LEU A 36 -0.83 10.60 23.29
C LEU A 36 -0.63 9.35 22.42
N TRP A 37 -0.83 8.17 22.98
CA TRP A 37 -0.78 6.92 22.21
C TRP A 37 -1.81 6.92 21.07
N ALA A 38 -3.06 7.32 21.33
CA ALA A 38 -4.09 7.40 20.32
C ALA A 38 -3.76 8.44 19.22
N ALA A 39 -3.16 9.58 19.59
CA ALA A 39 -2.73 10.60 18.63
C ALA A 39 -1.61 10.09 17.70
N PHE A 40 -0.60 9.41 18.25
CA PHE A 40 0.46 8.80 17.44
C PHE A 40 -0.06 7.66 16.57
N ALA A 41 -0.93 6.81 17.12
CA ALA A 41 -1.59 5.76 16.36
C ALA A 41 -2.36 6.35 15.17
N LEU A 42 -3.21 7.36 15.41
CA LEU A 42 -3.95 8.01 14.34
C LEU A 42 -3.04 8.56 13.24
N TYR A 43 -1.92 9.19 13.60
CA TYR A 43 -0.95 9.72 12.64
C TYR A 43 -0.33 8.62 11.78
N VAL A 44 0.18 7.55 12.39
CA VAL A 44 0.85 6.46 11.65
C VAL A 44 -0.14 5.70 10.74
N TYR A 45 -1.36 5.45 11.23
CA TYR A 45 -2.40 4.83 10.40
C TYR A 45 -2.80 5.75 9.24
N TRP A 46 -2.95 7.05 9.48
CA TRP A 46 -3.24 8.02 8.43
C TRP A 46 -2.15 8.01 7.35
N ASP A 47 -0.88 7.99 7.74
CA ASP A 47 0.25 7.94 6.81
C ASP A 47 0.27 6.65 5.99
N ALA A 48 0.01 5.49 6.62
CA ALA A 48 -0.13 4.22 5.93
C ALA A 48 -1.24 4.27 4.87
N TYR A 49 -2.43 4.75 5.22
CA TYR A 49 -3.55 4.90 4.27
C TYR A 49 -3.27 5.93 3.18
N ALA A 50 -2.58 7.03 3.50
CA ALA A 50 -2.17 8.03 2.53
C ALA A 50 -1.21 7.42 1.51
N THR A 51 -0.26 6.61 1.96
CA THR A 51 0.70 5.90 1.10
C THR A 51 0.02 4.84 0.25
N ILE A 52 -0.89 4.02 0.79
CA ILE A 52 -1.70 3.06 0.02
C ILE A 52 -2.43 3.75 -1.13
N ASN A 53 -3.08 4.88 -0.86
CA ASN A 53 -3.79 5.65 -1.87
C ASN A 53 -2.87 6.23 -2.95
N LYS A 54 -1.65 6.64 -2.59
CA LYS A 54 -0.64 7.12 -3.56
C LYS A 54 -0.18 5.99 -4.46
N VAL A 55 0.22 4.84 -3.90
CA VAL A 55 0.63 3.65 -4.65
C VAL A 55 -0.48 3.27 -5.64
N GLN A 56 -1.72 3.17 -5.16
CA GLN A 56 -2.86 2.84 -6.02
C GLN A 56 -3.02 3.83 -7.18
N LYS A 57 -3.04 5.14 -6.91
CA LYS A 57 -3.18 6.18 -7.96
C LYS A 57 -2.02 6.16 -8.96
N ALA A 58 -0.80 5.93 -8.51
CA ALA A 58 0.36 5.82 -9.39
C ALA A 58 0.26 4.59 -10.29
N THR A 59 -0.10 3.42 -9.75
CA THR A 59 -0.32 2.20 -10.55
C THR A 59 -1.41 2.39 -11.60
N TYR A 60 -2.53 3.01 -11.24
CA TYR A 60 -3.59 3.34 -12.21
C TYR A 60 -3.14 4.33 -13.27
N THR A 61 -2.27 5.29 -12.92
CA THR A 61 -1.73 6.26 -13.87
C THR A 61 -0.84 5.57 -14.90
N VAL A 62 0.06 4.69 -14.46
CA VAL A 62 0.88 3.87 -15.36
C VAL A 62 0.01 2.97 -16.25
N ALA A 63 -1.00 2.31 -15.68
CA ALA A 63 -1.93 1.48 -16.43
C ALA A 63 -2.72 2.27 -17.49
N ASP A 64 -3.14 3.50 -17.18
CA ASP A 64 -3.82 4.37 -18.15
C ASP A 64 -2.88 4.78 -19.29
N ILE A 65 -1.64 5.17 -18.99
CA ILE A 65 -0.62 5.50 -20.00
C ILE A 65 -0.36 4.27 -20.90
N LEU A 66 -0.11 3.11 -20.29
CA LEU A 66 0.15 1.87 -21.01
C LEU A 66 -1.02 1.46 -21.92
N SER A 67 -2.25 1.58 -21.42
CA SER A 67 -3.46 1.27 -22.19
C SER A 67 -3.65 2.15 -23.43
N ARG A 68 -3.06 3.35 -23.42
CA ARG A 68 -3.11 4.31 -24.53
C ARG A 68 -1.92 4.20 -25.47
N SER A 69 -0.99 3.26 -25.23
CA SER A 69 0.09 3.01 -26.19
C SER A 69 -0.49 2.54 -27.53
N ARG A 70 0.00 3.14 -28.61
CA ARG A 70 -0.38 2.80 -29.99
C ARG A 70 0.67 1.97 -30.71
N THR A 71 1.87 1.89 -30.13
CA THR A 71 3.03 1.20 -30.67
C THR A 71 3.49 0.15 -29.69
N ASN A 72 4.35 -0.75 -30.17
CA ASN A 72 5.05 -1.66 -29.27
C ASN A 72 5.90 -0.84 -28.29
N ILE A 73 5.92 -1.28 -27.05
CA ILE A 73 6.76 -0.67 -26.00
C ILE A 73 8.09 -1.44 -25.94
N GLY A 74 9.17 -0.78 -25.55
CA GLY A 74 10.46 -1.41 -25.29
C GLY A 74 10.84 -1.34 -23.81
N THR A 75 12.06 -1.77 -23.53
CA THR A 75 12.64 -1.77 -22.18
C THR A 75 12.85 -0.36 -21.64
N THR A 76 13.23 0.59 -22.51
CA THR A 76 13.41 2.01 -22.14
C THR A 76 12.09 2.66 -21.74
N GLU A 77 11.01 2.41 -22.49
CA GLU A 77 9.69 2.92 -22.13
C GLU A 77 9.18 2.28 -20.84
N ALA A 78 9.42 0.99 -20.63
CA ALA A 78 9.06 0.31 -19.39
C ALA A 78 9.80 0.91 -18.18
N ALA A 79 11.12 1.13 -18.29
CA ALA A 79 11.90 1.80 -17.25
C ALA A 79 11.39 3.23 -16.98
N GLY A 80 11.07 4.00 -18.03
CA GLY A 80 10.48 5.34 -17.86
C GLY A 80 9.12 5.34 -17.16
N LEU A 81 8.33 4.27 -17.31
CA LEU A 81 7.08 4.10 -16.53
C LEU A 81 7.35 3.78 -15.06
N GLU A 82 8.43 3.08 -14.74
CA GLU A 82 8.87 2.85 -13.35
C GLU A 82 9.41 4.13 -12.73
N ASP A 83 10.21 4.89 -13.47
CA ASP A 83 10.68 6.21 -13.05
C ASP A 83 9.50 7.15 -12.76
N LEU A 84 8.46 7.13 -13.60
CA LEU A 84 7.23 7.87 -13.34
C LEU A 84 6.50 7.37 -12.09
N PHE A 85 6.41 6.05 -11.89
CA PHE A 85 5.82 5.48 -10.69
C PHE A 85 6.57 5.95 -9.44
N ASN A 86 7.90 5.84 -9.44
CA ASN A 86 8.78 6.23 -8.33
C ASN A 86 8.72 7.74 -8.08
N PHE A 87 8.64 8.56 -9.13
CA PHE A 87 8.43 10.01 -9.00
C PHE A 87 7.13 10.38 -8.27
N LEU A 88 6.08 9.56 -8.37
CA LEU A 88 4.81 9.78 -7.68
C LEU A 88 4.81 9.25 -6.24
N MET A 89 5.80 8.44 -5.86
CA MET A 89 5.91 7.86 -4.52
C MET A 89 6.55 8.84 -3.53
N PRO A 90 6.18 8.76 -2.24
CA PRO A 90 6.86 9.53 -1.20
C PRO A 90 8.21 8.92 -0.83
N GLY A 91 9.20 9.76 -0.57
CA GLY A 91 10.51 9.34 -0.05
C GLY A 91 11.49 8.87 -1.13
N ASP A 92 12.59 8.27 -0.68
CA ASP A 92 13.69 7.78 -1.54
C ASP A 92 13.57 6.27 -1.82
N GLU A 93 12.56 5.61 -1.26
CA GLU A 93 12.28 4.19 -1.49
C GLU A 93 11.85 3.94 -2.93
N THR A 94 12.46 2.92 -3.55
CA THR A 94 12.16 2.57 -4.94
C THR A 94 11.07 1.51 -5.00
N GLY A 95 10.00 1.85 -5.71
CA GLY A 95 8.97 0.91 -6.07
C GLY A 95 9.47 -0.09 -7.10
N ARG A 96 8.87 -1.27 -7.07
CA ARG A 96 9.11 -2.34 -8.04
C ARG A 96 7.89 -2.48 -8.92
N MET A 97 8.11 -2.59 -10.23
CA MET A 97 7.02 -2.71 -11.19
C MET A 97 7.18 -3.88 -12.15
N ARG A 98 6.04 -4.48 -12.50
CA ARG A 98 5.91 -5.48 -13.55
C ARG A 98 4.79 -5.09 -14.49
N LEU A 99 5.10 -5.11 -15.78
CA LEU A 99 4.18 -4.87 -16.88
C LEU A 99 3.99 -6.19 -17.62
N THR A 100 2.74 -6.60 -17.85
CA THR A 100 2.46 -7.85 -18.55
C THR A 100 1.32 -7.65 -19.54
N SER A 101 1.45 -8.21 -20.73
CA SER A 101 0.34 -8.37 -21.67
C SER A 101 -0.07 -9.84 -21.72
N VAL A 102 -1.36 -10.10 -21.63
CA VAL A 102 -1.95 -11.44 -21.71
C VAL A 102 -3.05 -11.46 -22.75
N ILE A 103 -3.24 -12.62 -23.39
CA ILE A 103 -4.35 -12.89 -24.31
C ILE A 103 -5.22 -14.00 -23.73
N TYR A 104 -6.54 -13.88 -23.85
CA TYR A 104 -7.44 -14.96 -23.48
C TYR A 104 -7.63 -15.95 -24.64
N VAL A 105 -7.38 -17.24 -24.38
CA VAL A 105 -7.50 -18.33 -25.35
C VAL A 105 -8.66 -19.24 -24.95
N SER A 106 -9.82 -19.07 -25.58
CA SER A 106 -11.04 -19.83 -25.26
C SER A 106 -10.91 -21.33 -25.48
N ALA A 107 -10.17 -21.76 -26.50
CA ALA A 107 -9.93 -23.17 -26.82
C ALA A 107 -9.22 -23.94 -25.68
N ARG A 108 -8.52 -23.21 -24.80
CA ARG A 108 -7.83 -23.75 -23.62
C ARG A 108 -8.38 -23.17 -22.31
N SER A 109 -9.42 -22.34 -22.40
CA SER A 109 -10.07 -21.61 -21.31
C SER A 109 -9.10 -20.93 -20.34
N ARG A 110 -8.03 -20.30 -20.87
CA ARG A 110 -6.96 -19.71 -20.04
C ARG A 110 -6.34 -18.46 -20.65
N PHE A 111 -5.70 -17.65 -19.81
CA PHE A 111 -4.84 -16.56 -20.25
C PHE A 111 -3.46 -17.07 -20.67
N GLU A 112 -2.89 -16.55 -21.75
CA GLU A 112 -1.52 -16.81 -22.17
C GLU A 112 -0.72 -15.52 -22.19
N VAL A 113 0.50 -15.53 -21.65
CA VAL A 113 1.36 -14.34 -21.60
C VAL A 113 1.89 -14.06 -23.00
N GLN A 114 1.65 -12.85 -23.51
CA GLN A 114 2.24 -12.34 -24.74
C GLN A 114 3.66 -11.84 -24.48
N TRP A 115 3.82 -11.07 -23.40
CA TRP A 115 5.09 -10.63 -22.87
C TRP A 115 4.92 -10.23 -21.40
N SER A 116 6.01 -10.31 -20.65
CA SER A 116 6.09 -9.76 -19.30
C SER A 116 7.44 -9.09 -19.12
N CYS A 117 7.44 -7.81 -18.82
CA CYS A 117 8.63 -7.04 -18.46
C CYS A 117 8.60 -6.79 -16.95
N SER A 118 9.56 -7.38 -16.25
CA SER A 118 9.83 -7.16 -14.84
C SER A 118 11.10 -6.32 -14.71
N LEU A 119 11.00 -5.16 -14.07
CA LEU A 119 12.15 -4.28 -13.83
C LEU A 119 12.89 -4.65 -12.52
N SER A 120 12.24 -5.44 -11.66
CA SER A 120 12.83 -6.04 -10.45
C SER A 120 12.60 -7.55 -10.44
N THR A 121 13.51 -8.29 -11.08
CA THR A 121 13.36 -9.73 -11.35
C THR A 121 13.41 -10.60 -10.09
N THR A 122 14.10 -10.17 -9.05
CA THR A 122 14.20 -10.88 -7.77
C THR A 122 12.88 -10.89 -7.01
N ASP A 123 12.23 -9.73 -6.91
CA ASP A 123 11.06 -9.55 -6.04
C ASP A 123 9.75 -9.71 -6.79
N LEU A 124 9.71 -9.33 -8.07
CA LEU A 124 8.51 -9.33 -8.91
C LEU A 124 8.78 -9.97 -10.28
N PRO A 125 9.15 -11.26 -10.32
CA PRO A 125 9.64 -11.94 -11.53
C PRO A 125 8.66 -11.86 -12.69
N ALA A 126 9.14 -11.91 -13.93
CA ALA A 126 8.27 -11.90 -15.10
C ALA A 126 7.22 -13.03 -15.06
N LEU A 127 5.98 -12.72 -15.46
CA LEU A 127 4.91 -13.72 -15.55
C LEU A 127 5.16 -14.66 -16.72
N THR A 128 4.83 -15.93 -16.49
CA THR A 128 4.77 -16.98 -17.51
C THR A 128 3.31 -17.40 -17.70
N THR A 129 3.02 -18.09 -18.79
CA THR A 129 1.68 -18.68 -19.00
C THR A 129 1.28 -19.64 -17.89
N THR A 130 2.23 -20.21 -17.14
CA THR A 130 1.92 -21.03 -15.96
C THR A 130 1.58 -20.17 -14.75
N THR A 131 2.39 -19.15 -14.45
CA THR A 131 2.19 -18.33 -13.24
C THR A 131 1.01 -17.38 -13.33
N VAL A 132 0.64 -16.92 -14.54
CA VAL A 132 -0.52 -16.06 -14.74
C VAL A 132 -1.85 -16.75 -14.38
N GLN A 133 -1.91 -18.09 -14.39
CA GLN A 133 -3.13 -18.81 -14.04
C GLN A 133 -3.55 -18.58 -12.59
N ALA A 134 -2.59 -18.31 -11.69
CA ALA A 134 -2.88 -17.98 -10.29
C ALA A 134 -3.59 -16.61 -10.14
N LEU A 135 -3.63 -15.80 -11.19
CA LEU A 135 -4.27 -14.48 -11.21
C LEU A 135 -5.67 -14.51 -11.83
N ASN A 136 -6.15 -15.67 -12.27
CA ASN A 136 -7.41 -15.78 -13.02
C ASN A 136 -8.62 -15.19 -12.25
N ASP A 137 -8.67 -15.36 -10.92
CA ASP A 137 -9.74 -14.83 -10.07
C ASP A 137 -9.74 -13.30 -9.96
N LYS A 138 -8.63 -12.63 -10.32
CA LYS A 138 -8.48 -11.17 -10.32
C LYS A 138 -8.68 -10.56 -11.70
N LEU A 139 -8.77 -11.37 -12.74
CA LEU A 139 -8.90 -10.91 -14.12
C LEU A 139 -10.38 -10.78 -14.50
N PRO A 140 -10.75 -9.76 -15.29
CA PRO A 140 -12.11 -9.63 -15.78
C PRO A 140 -12.47 -10.74 -16.76
N LEU A 141 -13.77 -11.04 -16.86
CA LEU A 141 -14.30 -11.91 -17.92
C LEU A 141 -13.99 -11.30 -19.29
N THR A 142 -13.39 -12.08 -20.17
CA THR A 142 -12.95 -11.65 -21.50
C THR A 142 -13.45 -12.59 -22.59
N SER A 143 -13.60 -12.06 -23.80
CA SER A 143 -13.94 -12.88 -24.97
C SER A 143 -12.67 -13.49 -25.57
N ASN A 144 -12.84 -14.47 -26.47
CA ASN A 144 -11.71 -15.11 -27.12
C ASN A 144 -10.84 -14.08 -27.87
N ALA A 145 -9.52 -14.21 -27.75
CA ALA A 145 -8.53 -13.34 -28.35
C ALA A 145 -8.53 -11.88 -27.85
N ASP A 146 -9.26 -11.56 -26.78
CA ASP A 146 -9.10 -10.29 -26.08
C ASP A 146 -7.75 -10.23 -25.37
N THR A 147 -7.10 -9.07 -25.42
CA THR A 147 -5.87 -8.82 -24.67
C THR A 147 -6.11 -7.90 -23.47
N LEU A 148 -5.37 -8.18 -22.40
CA LEU A 148 -5.33 -7.38 -21.19
C LEU A 148 -3.89 -6.98 -20.91
N LEU A 149 -3.74 -5.75 -20.43
CA LEU A 149 -2.52 -5.21 -19.86
C LEU A 149 -2.66 -5.25 -18.35
N ILE A 150 -1.70 -5.89 -17.70
CA ILE A 150 -1.60 -6.03 -16.26
C ILE A 150 -0.42 -5.16 -15.82
N VAL A 151 -0.68 -4.27 -14.87
CA VAL A 151 0.33 -3.49 -14.17
C VAL A 151 0.30 -3.91 -12.71
N GLU A 152 1.43 -4.41 -12.24
CA GLU A 152 1.64 -4.79 -10.85
C GLU A 152 2.76 -3.96 -10.27
N THR A 153 2.53 -3.43 -9.07
CA THR A 153 3.55 -2.67 -8.34
C THR A 153 3.66 -3.18 -6.91
N ARG A 154 4.87 -3.05 -6.36
CA ARG A 154 5.16 -3.29 -4.95
C ARG A 154 5.95 -2.13 -4.39
N PHE A 155 5.53 -1.64 -3.23
CA PHE A 155 6.19 -0.54 -2.52
C PHE A 155 6.29 -0.90 -1.05
N ASP A 156 7.47 -0.80 -0.45
CA ASP A 156 7.65 -1.10 0.96
C ASP A 156 7.32 0.13 1.80
N PHE A 157 6.48 -0.08 2.82
CA PHE A 157 6.09 0.95 3.77
C PHE A 157 6.66 0.61 5.15
N GLU A 158 7.43 1.56 5.68
CA GLU A 158 8.00 1.50 7.02
C GLU A 158 7.35 2.57 7.91
N PRO A 159 6.61 2.15 8.96
CA PRO A 159 6.06 3.08 9.95
C PRO A 159 7.16 3.84 10.70
N ILE A 160 6.97 5.15 10.89
CA ILE A 160 7.91 6.00 11.65
C ILE A 160 7.96 5.62 13.14
N LEU A 161 6.90 5.02 13.67
CA LEU A 161 6.78 4.60 15.07
C LEU A 161 6.17 3.20 15.17
N ASP A 162 6.68 2.40 16.10
CA ASP A 162 6.08 1.12 16.48
C ASP A 162 4.88 1.35 17.42
N ILE A 163 3.71 1.54 16.81
CA ILE A 163 2.42 1.73 17.50
C ILE A 163 1.43 0.60 17.20
N GLY A 164 1.94 -0.59 16.82
CA GLY A 164 1.13 -1.74 16.41
C GLY A 164 0.93 -1.88 14.89
N LEU A 165 1.71 -1.17 14.09
CA LEU A 165 1.85 -1.41 12.64
C LEU A 165 3.29 -1.87 12.37
N ASN A 166 3.43 -2.99 11.66
CA ASN A 166 4.72 -3.49 11.22
C ASN A 166 5.03 -3.01 9.80
N ASN A 167 6.29 -3.16 9.38
CA ASN A 167 6.69 -2.96 7.99
C ASN A 167 5.84 -3.86 7.08
N MET A 168 5.38 -3.30 5.97
CA MET A 168 4.50 -4.01 5.05
C MET A 168 4.82 -3.66 3.60
N THR A 169 4.70 -4.65 2.71
CA THR A 169 4.79 -4.41 1.28
C THR A 169 3.40 -4.12 0.73
N LEU A 170 3.19 -2.90 0.28
CA LEU A 170 1.98 -2.46 -0.41
C LEU A 170 2.00 -2.98 -1.85
N GLN A 171 1.01 -3.79 -2.20
CA GLN A 171 0.91 -4.39 -3.54
C GLN A 171 -0.32 -3.85 -4.25
N GLN A 172 -0.17 -3.47 -5.51
CA GLN A 172 -1.28 -3.05 -6.36
C GLN A 172 -1.31 -3.85 -7.65
N PHE A 173 -2.52 -4.14 -8.12
CA PHE A 173 -2.80 -4.91 -9.32
C PHE A 173 -3.88 -4.19 -10.12
N VAL A 174 -3.56 -3.84 -11.36
CA VAL A 174 -4.51 -3.20 -12.28
C VAL A 174 -4.49 -3.95 -13.61
N ALA A 175 -5.64 -4.51 -13.99
CA ALA A 175 -5.84 -5.11 -15.31
C ALA A 175 -6.75 -4.21 -16.16
N THR A 176 -6.30 -3.85 -17.35
CA THR A 176 -7.03 -2.96 -18.27
C THR A 176 -6.87 -3.41 -19.72
N ARG A 177 -7.83 -3.08 -20.58
CA ARG A 177 -7.73 -3.34 -22.02
C ARG A 177 -6.94 -2.24 -22.71
N PRO A 178 -6.13 -2.55 -23.73
CA PRO A 178 -5.63 -1.52 -24.65
C PRO A 178 -6.80 -0.73 -25.27
N ARG A 179 -6.66 0.59 -25.37
CA ARG A 179 -7.74 1.51 -25.80
C ARG A 179 -7.73 1.82 -27.29
N PHE A 180 -6.56 1.78 -27.93
CA PHE A 180 -6.39 2.23 -29.32
C PHE A 180 -5.93 1.13 -30.27
N VAL A 181 -5.47 0.00 -29.74
CA VAL A 181 -4.96 -1.15 -30.51
C VAL A 181 -5.56 -2.44 -29.96
N THR A 182 -5.52 -3.52 -30.73
CA THR A 182 -6.02 -4.84 -30.30
C THR A 182 -5.08 -5.52 -29.31
N ALA A 183 -3.78 -5.24 -29.39
CA ALA A 183 -2.74 -5.71 -28.49
C ALA A 183 -1.57 -4.72 -28.52
N VAL A 184 -0.98 -4.46 -27.36
CA VAL A 184 0.31 -3.76 -27.29
C VAL A 184 1.40 -4.83 -27.33
N GLY A 185 2.29 -4.77 -28.32
CA GLY A 185 3.46 -5.66 -28.40
C GLY A 185 4.65 -5.13 -27.58
N PHE A 186 5.69 -5.95 -27.46
CA PHE A 186 6.92 -5.58 -26.76
C PHE A 186 8.14 -5.80 -27.66
N THR A 187 8.99 -4.79 -27.76
CA THR A 187 10.24 -4.83 -28.51
C THR A 187 11.37 -5.25 -27.56
N ASN A 188 12.09 -6.32 -27.90
CA ASN A 188 13.19 -6.87 -27.11
C ASN A 188 12.79 -7.35 -25.68
N PRO A 189 11.95 -8.39 -25.55
CA PRO A 189 11.48 -8.88 -24.26
C PRO A 189 12.59 -9.43 -23.35
N GLY A 190 13.76 -9.80 -23.89
CA GLY A 190 14.89 -10.31 -23.10
C GLY A 190 15.61 -9.25 -22.26
N GLY A 191 15.29 -7.96 -22.42
CA GLY A 191 15.87 -6.90 -21.59
C GLY A 191 15.07 -6.55 -20.33
N CYS A 192 14.02 -7.31 -20.01
CA CYS A 192 13.20 -7.12 -18.80
C CYS A 192 12.87 -8.45 -18.08
N SER A 193 13.68 -9.49 -18.24
CA SER A 193 13.39 -10.84 -17.73
C SER A 193 14.43 -11.33 -16.77
#